data_AF-A0A196NHZ6-F1
#
_entry.id   AF-A0A196NHZ6-F1
#
_cell.length_a   1.000
_cell.length_b   1.000
_cell.length_c   1.000
_cell.angle_alpha   90.00
_cell.angle_beta   90.00
_cell.angle_gamma   90.00
#
_symmetry.space_group_name_H-M   'P 1'
#
loop_
_entity.id
_entity.type
_entity.pdbx_description
1 polymer ?
#
loop_
_entity_poly.entity_id
_entity_poly.type
_entity_poly.pdbx_seq_one_letter_code
_entity_poly.pdbx_strand_id
1 'polypeptide(L)'
;MMTTVAVSTPAQLTAAINKARGGEEIVLAPGDYAAQRFIEIKYAQPVTLRSADPEHPARIAKLNMLNARNVVFQDIEFTRNRGGEPYWFGIVTITAGENIVFRRGSIHGSLNGNASDDQMGIVSHGTNGLNLTGVTFKQLNVALVLNDSTNLVVQGNSFSELATDSMEIPGTKGALIENNHFFNYQPNPGAHTDGIQCWTRNKKSACKDIIIRKNWFDSAPGKEFQGIFFGDEANIGGYDRIEISNNKFNATMWHAIFVGAGSDIVIKDNVITAGPTMKPWIKTASPATVTGNSAPAYIIAGSMKVPKGNKIGGLFKR
;
A
#
# COMPACT_ATOMS: atom_id res chain seq x y z
N MET A 1 13.80 -26.19 18.81
CA MET A 1 12.77 -26.83 17.98
C MET A 1 11.64 -25.83 17.81
N MET A 2 11.09 -25.68 16.61
CA MET A 2 9.93 -24.82 16.37
C MET A 2 8.69 -25.51 16.93
N THR A 3 7.91 -24.84 17.78
CA THR A 3 6.69 -25.42 18.36
C THR A 3 5.52 -25.13 17.44
N THR A 4 4.88 -26.18 16.92
CA THR A 4 3.68 -26.07 16.09
C THR A 4 2.43 -26.27 16.94
N VAL A 5 1.44 -25.39 16.79
CA VAL A 5 0.14 -25.42 17.47
C VAL A 5 -0.95 -25.46 16.42
N ALA A 6 -1.59 -26.61 16.23
CA ALA A 6 -2.74 -26.72 15.32
C ALA A 6 -4.00 -26.15 15.98
N VAL A 7 -4.76 -25.35 15.23
CA VAL A 7 -6.04 -24.79 15.67
C VAL A 7 -7.09 -24.97 14.57
N SER A 8 -8.33 -25.19 14.97
CA SER A 8 -9.46 -25.45 14.06
C SER A 8 -10.72 -24.67 14.45
N THR A 9 -10.66 -23.86 15.52
CA THR A 9 -11.77 -23.06 16.00
C THR A 9 -11.32 -21.67 16.44
N PRO A 10 -12.22 -20.67 16.45
CA PRO A 10 -11.92 -19.32 16.95
C PRO A 10 -11.39 -19.32 18.39
N ALA A 11 -11.92 -20.18 19.26
CA ALA A 11 -11.51 -20.27 20.66
C ALA A 11 -10.10 -20.86 20.79
N GLN A 12 -9.75 -21.88 19.99
CA GLN A 12 -8.41 -22.45 19.95
C GLN A 12 -7.38 -21.42 19.44
N LEU A 13 -7.72 -20.67 18.39
CA LEU A 13 -6.85 -19.60 17.87
C LEU A 13 -6.60 -18.53 18.93
N THR A 14 -7.67 -18.04 19.58
CA THR A 14 -7.56 -17.04 20.66
C THR A 14 -6.68 -17.55 21.80
N ALA A 15 -6.86 -18.81 22.22
CA ALA A 15 -6.06 -19.42 23.27
C ALA A 15 -4.58 -19.56 22.85
N ALA A 16 -4.31 -19.96 21.60
CA ALA A 16 -2.96 -20.08 21.07
C ALA A 16 -2.23 -18.73 21.02
N ILE A 17 -2.90 -17.67 20.55
CA ILE A 17 -2.38 -16.30 20.54
C ILE A 17 -1.97 -15.86 21.96
N ASN A 18 -2.82 -16.07 22.96
CA ASN A 18 -2.55 -15.65 24.34
C ASN A 18 -1.46 -16.49 25.03
N LYS A 19 -1.31 -17.76 24.63
CA LYS A 19 -0.33 -18.69 25.22
C LYS A 19 1.06 -18.55 24.60
N ALA A 20 1.15 -18.19 23.32
CA ALA A 20 2.42 -18.07 22.62
C ALA A 20 3.37 -17.08 23.32
N ARG A 21 4.68 -17.31 23.18
CA ARG A 21 5.74 -16.52 23.80
C ARG A 21 6.76 -16.01 22.80
N GLY A 22 6.91 -16.69 21.66
CA GLY A 22 7.78 -16.33 20.55
C GLY A 22 8.33 -17.55 19.83
N GLY A 23 8.35 -17.51 18.50
CA GLY A 23 8.91 -18.57 17.65
C GLY A 23 7.95 -19.72 17.36
N GLU A 24 6.75 -19.73 17.95
CA GLU A 24 5.72 -20.72 17.62
C GLU A 24 5.13 -20.50 16.23
N GLU A 25 4.65 -21.59 15.65
CA GLU A 25 3.82 -21.61 14.46
C GLU A 25 2.41 -22.05 14.84
N ILE A 26 1.43 -21.17 14.71
CA ILE A 26 0.01 -21.45 14.89
C ILE A 26 -0.57 -21.78 13.50
N VAL A 27 -0.97 -23.03 13.30
CA VAL A 27 -1.45 -23.55 12.02
C VAL A 27 -2.96 -23.66 12.06
N LEU A 28 -3.64 -22.84 11.26
CA LEU A 28 -5.10 -22.72 11.23
C LEU A 28 -5.66 -23.68 10.17
N ALA A 29 -6.55 -24.59 10.57
CA ALA A 29 -7.35 -25.34 9.62
C ALA A 29 -8.23 -24.39 8.77
N PRO A 30 -8.58 -24.76 7.52
CA PRO A 30 -9.51 -24.01 6.69
C PRO A 30 -10.80 -23.68 7.42
N GLY A 31 -11.32 -22.48 7.18
CA GLY A 31 -12.60 -22.04 7.75
C GLY A 31 -12.57 -20.65 8.35
N ASP A 32 -13.69 -20.31 8.97
CA ASP A 32 -13.97 -18.96 9.46
C ASP A 32 -13.55 -18.76 10.91
N TYR A 33 -12.72 -17.75 11.11
CA TYR A 33 -12.28 -17.29 12.41
C TYR A 33 -12.91 -15.93 12.71
N ALA A 34 -13.49 -15.83 13.89
CA ALA A 34 -14.02 -14.57 14.41
C ALA A 34 -12.93 -13.49 14.50
N ALA A 35 -13.33 -12.26 14.78
CA ALA A 35 -12.40 -11.14 14.97
C ALA A 35 -11.28 -11.49 15.96
N GLN A 36 -10.04 -11.28 15.55
CA GLN A 36 -8.86 -11.52 16.38
C GLN A 36 -8.29 -10.22 16.91
N ARG A 37 -7.76 -10.28 18.14
CA ARG A 37 -7.24 -9.11 18.86
C ARG A 37 -5.85 -9.40 19.40
N PHE A 38 -4.91 -8.52 19.08
CA PHE A 38 -3.55 -8.51 19.61
C PHE A 38 -3.37 -7.22 20.40
N ILE A 39 -3.78 -7.23 21.68
CA ILE A 39 -3.72 -6.04 22.54
C ILE A 39 -2.60 -6.26 23.55
N GLU A 40 -1.57 -5.42 23.51
CA GLU A 40 -0.37 -5.53 24.35
C GLU A 40 0.35 -6.89 24.18
N ILE A 41 0.15 -7.57 23.06
CA ILE A 41 0.79 -8.85 22.75
C ILE A 41 2.20 -8.62 22.23
N LYS A 42 3.19 -9.00 23.03
CA LYS A 42 4.60 -8.75 22.74
C LYS A 42 5.41 -10.03 22.78
N TYR A 43 5.44 -10.76 21.67
CA TYR A 43 6.24 -11.97 21.58
C TYR A 43 7.75 -11.66 21.59
N ALA A 44 8.56 -12.56 22.15
CA ALA A 44 10.01 -12.44 22.22
C ALA A 44 10.68 -12.67 20.85
N GLN A 45 10.04 -13.49 20.01
CA GLN A 45 10.44 -13.81 18.63
C GLN A 45 9.17 -13.86 17.77
N PRO A 46 9.27 -13.75 16.43
CA PRO A 46 8.10 -13.83 15.55
C PRO A 46 7.24 -15.08 15.80
N VAL A 47 5.95 -14.89 16.04
CA VAL A 47 4.94 -15.96 16.04
C VAL A 47 4.25 -15.95 14.70
N THR A 48 4.24 -17.10 14.02
CA THR A 48 3.65 -17.22 12.68
C THR A 48 2.27 -17.85 12.77
N LEU A 49 1.26 -17.13 12.33
CA LEU A 49 -0.08 -17.64 12.09
C LEU A 49 -0.18 -17.96 10.60
N ARG A 50 -0.42 -19.21 10.24
CA ARG A 50 -0.58 -19.60 8.83
C ARG A 50 -1.77 -20.50 8.57
N SER A 51 -2.31 -20.44 7.36
CA SER A 51 -3.27 -21.46 6.91
C SER A 51 -2.58 -22.83 6.77
N ALA A 52 -3.31 -23.88 7.14
CA ALA A 52 -2.91 -25.26 6.90
C ALA A 52 -3.00 -25.62 5.41
N ASP A 53 -3.97 -25.02 4.71
CA ASP A 53 -4.21 -25.18 3.27
C ASP A 53 -4.30 -23.79 2.62
N PRO A 54 -3.30 -23.37 1.84
CA PRO A 54 -3.31 -22.08 1.12
C PRO A 54 -4.35 -22.00 0.00
N GLU A 55 -4.80 -23.13 -0.55
CA GLU A 55 -5.82 -23.16 -1.62
C GLU A 55 -7.24 -23.01 -1.04
N HIS A 56 -7.40 -23.30 0.26
CA HIS A 56 -8.62 -23.06 1.03
C HIS A 56 -8.26 -22.32 2.34
N PRO A 57 -7.89 -21.04 2.26
CA PRO A 57 -7.27 -20.33 3.37
C PRO A 57 -8.16 -20.23 4.61
N ALA A 58 -7.54 -20.23 5.78
CA ALA A 58 -8.19 -19.75 6.99
C ALA A 58 -8.55 -18.27 6.83
N ARG A 59 -9.80 -17.93 7.16
CA ARG A 59 -10.37 -16.60 6.96
C ARG A 59 -10.59 -15.89 8.29
N ILE A 60 -10.01 -14.70 8.46
CA ILE A 60 -10.15 -13.87 9.67
C ILE A 60 -11.01 -12.65 9.34
N ALA A 61 -12.18 -12.55 9.98
CA ALA A 61 -13.15 -11.52 9.65
C ALA A 61 -12.64 -10.08 9.93
N LYS A 62 -11.87 -9.92 11.00
CA LYS A 62 -11.33 -8.63 11.44
C LYS A 62 -10.09 -8.83 12.30
N LEU A 63 -9.11 -7.95 12.16
CA LEU A 63 -7.90 -7.96 12.96
C LEU A 63 -7.71 -6.60 13.64
N ASN A 64 -7.57 -6.60 14.96
CA ASN A 64 -7.23 -5.40 15.72
C ASN A 64 -5.95 -5.61 16.51
N MET A 65 -4.93 -4.80 16.22
CA MET A 65 -3.62 -4.85 16.85
C MET A 65 -3.34 -3.51 17.52
N LEU A 66 -3.09 -3.55 18.83
CA LEU A 66 -2.71 -2.38 19.62
C LEU A 66 -1.46 -2.73 20.41
N ASN A 67 -0.37 -2.00 20.15
CA ASN A 67 0.93 -2.21 20.81
C ASN A 67 1.40 -3.67 20.70
N ALA A 68 1.14 -4.29 19.55
CA ALA A 68 1.47 -5.67 19.26
C ALA A 68 2.82 -5.74 18.54
N ARG A 69 3.60 -6.79 18.81
CA ARG A 69 4.86 -7.00 18.07
C ARG A 69 5.19 -8.44 17.74
N ASN A 70 6.02 -8.60 16.72
CA ASN A 70 6.59 -9.88 16.29
C ASN A 70 5.50 -10.88 15.88
N VAL A 71 4.61 -10.46 14.97
CA VAL A 71 3.51 -11.29 14.47
C VAL A 71 3.62 -11.43 12.95
N VAL A 72 3.51 -12.66 12.47
CA VAL A 72 3.52 -12.99 11.04
C VAL A 72 2.19 -13.64 10.69
N PHE A 73 1.51 -13.14 9.68
CA PHE A 73 0.38 -13.78 9.03
C PHE A 73 0.82 -14.31 7.67
N GLN A 74 0.58 -15.59 7.40
CA GLN A 74 1.01 -16.23 6.17
C GLN A 74 -0.12 -17.05 5.54
N ASP A 75 -0.42 -16.79 4.26
CA ASP A 75 -1.50 -17.51 3.54
C ASP A 75 -2.87 -17.37 4.20
N ILE A 76 -3.17 -16.22 4.81
CA ILE A 76 -4.44 -15.93 5.50
C ILE A 76 -5.28 -14.99 4.65
N GLU A 77 -6.59 -15.24 4.60
CA GLU A 77 -7.58 -14.33 4.03
C GLU A 77 -8.15 -13.43 5.12
N PHE A 78 -8.13 -12.11 4.90
CA PHE A 78 -8.82 -11.13 5.74
C PHE A 78 -9.95 -10.49 4.94
N THR A 79 -11.18 -10.75 5.36
CA THR A 79 -12.35 -10.18 4.68
C THR A 79 -13.57 -10.10 5.58
N ARG A 80 -14.42 -9.13 5.30
CA ARG A 80 -15.80 -9.06 5.77
C ARG A 80 -16.56 -8.07 4.89
N ASN A 81 -17.87 -8.25 4.78
CA ASN A 81 -18.74 -7.21 4.23
C ASN A 81 -18.74 -5.99 5.17
N ARG A 82 -18.76 -4.79 4.60
CA ARG A 82 -18.94 -3.57 5.40
C ARG A 82 -20.35 -3.56 6.00
N GLY A 83 -20.44 -3.34 7.30
CA GLY A 83 -21.72 -3.15 7.98
C GLY A 83 -22.15 -1.69 7.96
N GLY A 84 -22.75 -1.22 9.05
CA GLY A 84 -23.08 0.19 9.24
C GLY A 84 -21.88 1.08 9.61
N GLU A 85 -20.66 0.53 9.60
CA GLU A 85 -19.47 1.32 9.95
C GLU A 85 -19.12 2.35 8.86
N PRO A 86 -18.47 3.45 9.27
CA PRO A 86 -17.92 4.39 8.30
C PRO A 86 -16.94 3.72 7.33
N TYR A 87 -16.90 4.21 6.09
CA TYR A 87 -16.06 3.63 5.03
C TYR A 87 -14.56 3.65 5.37
N TRP A 88 -14.12 4.55 6.26
CA TRP A 88 -12.73 4.70 6.69
C TRP A 88 -12.29 3.69 7.77
N PHE A 89 -13.14 2.72 8.14
CA PHE A 89 -12.72 1.62 9.02
C PHE A 89 -11.98 0.54 8.24
N GLY A 90 -10.86 0.05 8.81
CA GLY A 90 -10.08 -1.04 8.23
C GLY A 90 -10.60 -2.44 8.59
N ILE A 91 -10.43 -3.41 7.69
CA ILE A 91 -10.52 -4.86 8.01
C ILE A 91 -9.44 -5.23 9.03
N VAL A 92 -8.24 -4.68 8.81
CA VAL A 92 -7.08 -4.79 9.70
C VAL A 92 -6.79 -3.40 10.25
N THR A 93 -6.72 -3.28 11.58
CA THR A 93 -6.30 -2.06 12.27
C THR A 93 -5.06 -2.33 13.09
N ILE A 94 -4.02 -1.48 12.92
CA ILE A 94 -2.75 -1.60 13.63
C ILE A 94 -2.37 -0.25 14.23
N THR A 95 -2.33 -0.17 15.55
CA THR A 95 -1.91 1.04 16.27
C THR A 95 -0.66 0.72 17.08
N ALA A 96 0.41 1.49 16.86
CA ALA A 96 1.70 1.33 17.53
C ALA A 96 2.26 -0.11 17.42
N GLY A 97 2.13 -0.72 16.23
CA GLY A 97 2.66 -2.07 15.98
C GLY A 97 4.17 -2.07 15.73
N GLU A 98 4.84 -3.19 15.99
CA GLU A 98 6.26 -3.36 15.68
C GLU A 98 6.54 -4.74 15.05
N ASN A 99 7.26 -4.79 13.93
CA ASN A 99 7.63 -6.04 13.26
C ASN A 99 6.40 -6.94 12.99
N ILE A 100 5.47 -6.40 12.21
CA ILE A 100 4.25 -7.10 11.78
C ILE A 100 4.41 -7.46 10.31
N VAL A 101 4.16 -8.72 9.97
CA VAL A 101 4.37 -9.24 8.61
C VAL A 101 3.09 -9.87 8.08
N PHE A 102 2.71 -9.51 6.86
CA PHE A 102 1.73 -10.22 6.04
C PHE A 102 2.48 -10.78 4.84
N ARG A 103 2.45 -12.10 4.68
CA ARG A 103 3.17 -12.81 3.63
C ARG A 103 2.20 -13.71 2.88
N ARG A 104 1.93 -13.38 1.62
CA ARG A 104 0.87 -14.02 0.82
C ARG A 104 -0.51 -13.91 1.50
N GLY A 105 -1.51 -14.54 0.91
CA GLY A 105 -2.90 -14.37 1.32
C GLY A 105 -3.53 -13.11 0.72
N SER A 106 -4.67 -12.72 1.25
CA SER A 106 -5.52 -11.68 0.66
C SER A 106 -6.18 -10.80 1.70
N ILE A 107 -6.45 -9.56 1.31
CA ILE A 107 -7.26 -8.61 2.06
C ILE A 107 -8.28 -8.01 1.08
N HIS A 108 -9.56 -8.27 1.29
CA HIS A 108 -10.58 -7.83 0.34
C HIS A 108 -11.93 -7.54 1.01
N GLY A 109 -12.72 -6.69 0.35
CA GLY A 109 -14.11 -6.43 0.71
C GLY A 109 -15.03 -7.55 0.24
N SER A 110 -16.22 -7.17 -0.20
CA SER A 110 -17.35 -8.07 -0.46
C SER A 110 -17.20 -8.98 -1.68
N LEU A 111 -16.31 -8.64 -2.63
CA LEU A 111 -16.16 -9.32 -3.92
C LEU A 111 -17.43 -9.28 -4.80
N ASN A 112 -18.34 -8.33 -4.54
CA ASN A 112 -19.60 -8.16 -5.27
C ASN A 112 -19.46 -7.39 -6.60
N GLY A 113 -18.27 -6.90 -6.94
CA GLY A 113 -18.03 -6.10 -8.14
C GLY A 113 -18.08 -4.59 -7.92
N ASN A 114 -18.27 -4.12 -6.68
CA ASN A 114 -18.47 -2.72 -6.34
C ASN A 114 -17.63 -2.27 -5.14
N ALA A 115 -16.39 -1.86 -5.41
CA ALA A 115 -15.49 -1.39 -4.36
C ALA A 115 -15.98 -0.13 -3.63
N SER A 116 -16.93 0.62 -4.19
CA SER A 116 -17.46 1.85 -3.59
C SER A 116 -18.23 1.61 -2.29
N ASP A 117 -18.79 0.41 -2.12
CA ASP A 117 -19.53 0.03 -0.92
C ASP A 117 -18.67 -0.69 0.13
N ASP A 118 -17.40 -0.94 -0.18
CA ASP A 118 -16.46 -1.63 0.69
C ASP A 118 -15.74 -0.69 1.67
N GLN A 119 -15.00 -1.28 2.62
CA GLN A 119 -14.23 -0.56 3.63
C GLN A 119 -12.75 -0.50 3.27
N MET A 120 -11.91 0.09 4.13
CA MET A 120 -10.46 0.09 3.93
C MET A 120 -9.84 -1.27 4.26
N GLY A 121 -8.71 -1.61 3.64
CA GLY A 121 -7.98 -2.86 3.90
C GLY A 121 -7.23 -2.84 5.22
N ILE A 122 -6.00 -2.30 5.21
CA ILE A 122 -5.18 -2.08 6.40
C ILE A 122 -5.17 -0.60 6.75
N VAL A 123 -5.57 -0.28 7.97
CA VAL A 123 -5.40 1.06 8.56
C VAL A 123 -4.38 0.96 9.69
N SER A 124 -3.27 1.66 9.55
CA SER A 124 -2.15 1.64 10.47
C SER A 124 -1.76 3.04 10.93
N HIS A 125 -1.44 3.17 12.22
CA HIS A 125 -0.98 4.42 12.83
C HIS A 125 0.25 4.16 13.71
N GLY A 126 1.35 4.86 13.41
CA GLY A 126 2.56 4.83 14.24
C GLY A 126 3.23 3.46 14.29
N THR A 127 3.19 2.69 13.19
CA THR A 127 3.75 1.33 13.14
C THR A 127 5.18 1.34 12.63
N ASN A 128 6.04 0.52 13.24
CA ASN A 128 7.44 0.37 12.84
C ASN A 128 7.69 -1.04 12.28
N GLY A 129 8.21 -1.17 11.06
CA GLY A 129 8.53 -2.48 10.50
C GLY A 129 7.30 -3.28 10.05
N LEU A 130 6.34 -2.64 9.37
CA LEU A 130 5.25 -3.35 8.70
C LEU A 130 5.74 -3.87 7.34
N ASN A 131 5.64 -5.18 7.12
CA ASN A 131 6.04 -5.84 5.88
C ASN A 131 4.83 -6.51 5.22
N LEU A 132 4.54 -6.14 3.99
CA LEU A 132 3.50 -6.67 3.13
C LEU A 132 4.16 -7.28 1.89
N THR A 133 4.24 -8.60 1.82
CA THR A 133 4.90 -9.31 0.70
C THR A 133 3.97 -10.30 0.04
N GLY A 134 3.73 -10.15 -1.27
CA GLY A 134 2.93 -11.11 -2.05
C GLY A 134 1.45 -11.14 -1.71
N VAL A 135 0.91 -10.08 -1.08
CA VAL A 135 -0.49 -9.99 -0.65
C VAL A 135 -1.37 -9.47 -1.80
N THR A 136 -2.57 -10.01 -1.90
CA THR A 136 -3.60 -9.51 -2.83
C THR A 136 -4.59 -8.59 -2.12
N PHE A 137 -4.71 -7.35 -2.62
CA PHE A 137 -5.70 -6.37 -2.21
C PHE A 137 -6.75 -6.21 -3.32
N LYS A 138 -8.03 -6.41 -2.99
CA LYS A 138 -9.12 -6.40 -3.98
C LYS A 138 -10.43 -5.87 -3.42
N GLN A 139 -11.15 -5.04 -4.19
CA GLN A 139 -12.47 -4.52 -3.81
C GLN A 139 -12.47 -3.92 -2.40
N LEU A 140 -11.76 -2.80 -2.28
CA LEU A 140 -11.64 -2.02 -1.07
C LEU A 140 -11.80 -0.55 -1.44
N ASN A 141 -12.22 0.27 -0.46
CA ASN A 141 -12.28 1.71 -0.66
C ASN A 141 -10.85 2.26 -0.84
N VAL A 142 -10.00 2.03 0.16
CA VAL A 142 -8.54 2.22 0.12
C VAL A 142 -7.87 0.94 0.58
N ALA A 143 -6.84 0.46 -0.12
CA ALA A 143 -6.19 -0.78 0.29
C ALA A 143 -5.31 -0.61 1.54
N LEU A 144 -4.47 0.42 1.57
CA LEU A 144 -3.52 0.68 2.65
C LEU A 144 -3.56 2.13 3.10
N VAL A 145 -3.77 2.35 4.40
CA VAL A 145 -3.66 3.65 5.05
C VAL A 145 -2.62 3.55 6.15
N LEU A 146 -1.41 4.05 5.91
CA LEU A 146 -0.21 3.85 6.74
C LEU A 146 0.28 5.20 7.28
N ASN A 147 -0.35 5.67 8.36
CA ASN A 147 -0.06 6.95 8.97
C ASN A 147 1.19 6.90 9.86
N ASP A 148 2.07 7.89 9.71
CA ASP A 148 3.16 8.19 10.64
C ASP A 148 4.02 6.97 10.98
N SER A 149 4.23 6.11 9.98
CA SER A 149 4.88 4.81 10.13
C SER A 149 6.35 4.85 9.71
N THR A 150 7.13 3.86 10.16
CA THR A 150 8.56 3.78 9.85
C THR A 150 8.96 2.39 9.37
N ASN A 151 9.98 2.34 8.52
CA ASN A 151 10.57 1.09 8.02
C ASN A 151 9.54 0.16 7.35
N LEU A 152 8.78 0.70 6.40
CA LEU A 152 7.77 -0.06 5.66
C LEU A 152 8.40 -0.88 4.53
N VAL A 153 7.86 -2.07 4.30
CA VAL A 153 8.13 -2.87 3.09
C VAL A 153 6.81 -3.26 2.45
N VAL A 154 6.61 -2.87 1.20
CA VAL A 154 5.47 -3.27 0.38
C VAL A 154 6.01 -3.84 -0.92
N GLN A 155 6.11 -5.16 -1.01
CA GLN A 155 6.82 -5.84 -2.08
C GLN A 155 5.99 -6.93 -2.78
N GLY A 156 5.95 -6.92 -4.11
CA GLY A 156 5.37 -8.02 -4.87
C GLY A 156 3.85 -8.20 -4.68
N ASN A 157 3.14 -7.15 -4.26
CA ASN A 157 1.70 -7.21 -4.00
C ASN A 157 0.88 -6.86 -5.26
N SER A 158 -0.38 -7.29 -5.26
CA SER A 158 -1.34 -6.94 -6.31
C SER A 158 -2.47 -6.09 -5.73
N PHE A 159 -2.76 -4.95 -6.36
CA PHE A 159 -3.83 -4.03 -5.97
C PHE A 159 -4.81 -3.90 -7.12
N SER A 160 -6.07 -4.29 -6.90
CA SER A 160 -7.05 -4.27 -7.98
C SER A 160 -8.45 -3.92 -7.53
N GLU A 161 -9.24 -3.38 -8.46
CA GLU A 161 -10.65 -3.08 -8.22
C GLU A 161 -10.85 -2.22 -6.97
N LEU A 162 -10.06 -1.16 -6.82
CA LEU A 162 -10.15 -0.23 -5.70
C LEU A 162 -11.01 0.98 -6.04
N ALA A 163 -11.72 1.51 -5.05
CA ALA A 163 -12.61 2.65 -5.25
C ALA A 163 -11.88 4.00 -5.25
N THR A 164 -10.77 4.08 -4.52
CA THR A 164 -9.94 5.28 -4.39
C THR A 164 -8.47 4.87 -4.39
N ASP A 165 -7.72 5.17 -3.34
CA ASP A 165 -6.27 5.00 -3.34
C ASP A 165 -5.85 3.55 -3.10
N SER A 166 -4.69 3.17 -3.65
CA SER A 166 -4.04 1.92 -3.23
C SER A 166 -3.32 2.08 -1.92
N MET A 167 -2.56 3.15 -1.78
CA MET A 167 -1.67 3.32 -0.64
C MET A 167 -1.53 4.79 -0.25
N GLU A 168 -1.95 5.08 0.97
CA GLU A 168 -1.79 6.36 1.64
C GLU A 168 -0.69 6.23 2.70
N ILE A 169 0.40 7.01 2.62
CA ILE A 169 1.56 6.88 3.53
C ILE A 169 1.95 8.18 4.28
N PRO A 170 1.02 9.06 4.68
CA PRO A 170 1.35 10.39 5.17
C PRO A 170 2.23 10.37 6.43
N GLY A 171 3.31 11.16 6.41
CA GLY A 171 4.27 11.26 7.52
C GLY A 171 5.24 10.07 7.66
N THR A 172 5.25 9.16 6.68
CA THR A 172 6.12 7.97 6.71
C THR A 172 7.60 8.30 6.60
N LYS A 173 8.44 7.56 7.31
CA LYS A 173 9.91 7.66 7.22
C LYS A 173 10.52 6.28 6.99
N GLY A 174 11.16 6.08 5.85
CA GLY A 174 11.71 4.78 5.48
C GLY A 174 10.62 3.89 4.91
N ALA A 175 10.56 3.76 3.58
CA ALA A 175 9.70 2.79 2.91
C ALA A 175 10.35 2.25 1.64
N LEU A 176 10.25 0.94 1.45
CA LEU A 176 10.52 0.27 0.18
C LEU A 176 9.20 -0.21 -0.43
N ILE A 177 8.85 0.34 -1.59
CA ILE A 177 7.67 -0.03 -2.36
C ILE A 177 8.15 -0.59 -3.70
N GLU A 178 8.22 -1.91 -3.84
CA GLU A 178 8.88 -2.56 -4.97
C GLU A 178 8.07 -3.69 -5.62
N ASN A 179 8.13 -3.79 -6.96
CA ASN A 179 7.55 -4.91 -7.71
C ASN A 179 6.04 -5.11 -7.49
N ASN A 180 5.29 -4.07 -7.14
CA ASN A 180 3.84 -4.17 -6.99
C ASN A 180 3.12 -3.93 -8.32
N HIS A 181 1.93 -4.50 -8.46
CA HIS A 181 1.07 -4.32 -9.63
C HIS A 181 -0.26 -3.68 -9.23
N PHE A 182 -0.58 -2.54 -9.82
CA PHE A 182 -1.79 -1.74 -9.58
C PHE A 182 -2.64 -1.74 -10.84
N PHE A 183 -3.86 -2.28 -10.82
CA PHE A 183 -4.64 -2.47 -12.05
C PHE A 183 -6.15 -2.55 -11.85
N ASN A 184 -6.93 -2.34 -12.91
CA ASN A 184 -8.39 -2.53 -12.92
C ASN A 184 -9.16 -1.80 -11.80
N TYR A 185 -8.81 -0.55 -11.51
CA TYR A 185 -9.50 0.22 -10.48
C TYR A 185 -10.97 0.47 -10.84
N GLN A 186 -11.77 0.82 -9.84
CA GLN A 186 -13.17 1.23 -9.95
C GLN A 186 -13.36 2.63 -9.32
N PRO A 187 -12.72 3.69 -9.85
CA PRO A 187 -12.68 4.98 -9.19
C PRO A 187 -14.07 5.52 -8.87
N ASN A 188 -14.29 5.95 -7.63
CA ASN A 188 -15.50 6.67 -7.24
C ASN A 188 -15.62 7.97 -8.04
N PRO A 189 -16.83 8.36 -8.48
CA PRO A 189 -17.01 9.63 -9.17
C PRO A 189 -16.46 10.82 -8.38
N GLY A 190 -15.55 11.57 -8.99
CA GLY A 190 -14.91 12.74 -8.38
C GLY A 190 -13.81 12.42 -7.34
N ALA A 191 -13.53 11.14 -7.06
CA ALA A 191 -12.44 10.77 -6.18
C ALA A 191 -11.08 11.05 -6.83
N HIS A 192 -10.17 11.56 -6.01
CA HIS A 192 -8.78 11.76 -6.39
C HIS A 192 -8.02 10.45 -6.16
N THR A 193 -8.10 9.55 -7.14
CA THR A 193 -7.66 8.16 -7.02
C THR A 193 -6.17 8.04 -7.39
N ASP A 194 -5.31 7.73 -6.42
CA ASP A 194 -3.87 7.60 -6.57
C ASP A 194 -3.37 6.15 -6.36
N GLY A 195 -2.32 5.76 -7.07
CA GLY A 195 -1.59 4.52 -6.81
C GLY A 195 -0.85 4.59 -5.46
N ILE A 196 -0.07 5.64 -5.27
CA ILE A 196 0.66 5.89 -4.01
C ILE A 196 0.55 7.38 -3.68
N GLN A 197 -0.05 7.69 -2.53
CA GLN A 197 -0.29 9.04 -2.05
C GLN A 197 0.48 9.33 -0.76
N CYS A 198 1.11 10.50 -0.69
CA CYS A 198 1.60 11.07 0.56
C CYS A 198 1.21 12.54 0.62
N TRP A 199 0.54 12.96 1.68
CA TRP A 199 0.20 14.37 1.93
C TRP A 199 0.87 14.91 3.18
N THR A 200 0.77 16.23 3.35
CA THR A 200 1.39 16.95 4.48
C THR A 200 0.38 17.52 5.49
N ARG A 201 -0.90 17.58 5.11
CA ARG A 201 -1.98 18.01 6.01
C ARG A 201 -1.96 17.23 7.34
N ASN A 202 -1.93 17.96 8.45
CA ASN A 202 -1.84 17.43 9.82
C ASN A 202 -0.57 16.61 10.09
N LYS A 203 0.53 16.88 9.38
CA LYS A 203 1.82 16.20 9.59
C LYS A 203 2.89 17.19 10.05
N LYS A 204 3.86 16.68 10.83
CA LYS A 204 5.04 17.45 11.27
C LYS A 204 6.11 17.55 10.18
N SER A 205 6.11 16.61 9.24
CA SER A 205 6.97 16.59 8.05
C SER A 205 6.30 15.76 6.96
N ALA A 206 6.64 16.03 5.70
CA ALA A 206 6.32 15.12 4.59
C ALA A 206 7.02 13.76 4.72
N CYS A 207 6.72 12.87 3.78
CA CYS A 207 7.40 11.58 3.64
C CYS A 207 8.89 11.75 3.32
N LYS A 208 9.74 10.91 3.90
CA LYS A 208 11.19 10.91 3.61
C LYS A 208 11.79 9.51 3.65
N ASP A 209 12.94 9.34 3.00
CA ASP A 209 13.62 8.04 2.89
C ASP A 209 12.76 6.99 2.17
N ILE A 210 12.21 7.36 1.01
CA ILE A 210 11.24 6.53 0.28
C ILE A 210 11.87 6.04 -1.02
N ILE A 211 11.78 4.73 -1.26
CA ILE A 211 12.19 4.09 -2.52
C ILE A 211 10.96 3.44 -3.14
N ILE A 212 10.55 3.92 -4.32
CA ILE A 212 9.46 3.36 -5.12
C ILE A 212 10.04 2.85 -6.44
N ARG A 213 10.14 1.54 -6.62
CA ARG A 213 10.78 1.00 -7.83
C ARG A 213 10.16 -0.24 -8.43
N LYS A 214 10.29 -0.38 -9.75
CA LYS A 214 9.84 -1.57 -10.50
C LYS A 214 8.35 -1.90 -10.32
N ASN A 215 7.54 -0.91 -9.96
CA ASN A 215 6.10 -1.09 -9.87
C ASN A 215 5.46 -0.91 -11.24
N TRP A 216 4.35 -1.59 -11.46
CA TRP A 216 3.55 -1.46 -12.67
C TRP A 216 2.17 -0.90 -12.33
N PHE A 217 1.89 0.28 -12.86
CA PHE A 217 0.59 0.94 -12.78
C PHE A 217 -0.11 0.75 -14.13
N ASP A 218 -1.12 -0.11 -14.18
CA ASP A 218 -1.82 -0.52 -15.39
C ASP A 218 -3.29 -0.15 -15.35
N SER A 219 -3.61 1.03 -15.87
CA SER A 219 -4.99 1.50 -15.93
C SER A 219 -5.64 1.24 -17.29
N ALA A 220 -6.97 1.23 -17.30
CA ALA A 220 -7.76 1.12 -18.52
C ALA A 220 -8.39 2.47 -18.87
N PRO A 221 -8.59 2.78 -20.16
CA PRO A 221 -9.33 3.96 -20.58
C PRO A 221 -10.71 4.08 -19.90
N GLY A 222 -11.03 5.26 -19.36
CA GLY A 222 -12.25 5.52 -18.59
C GLY A 222 -12.23 5.05 -17.13
N LYS A 223 -11.16 4.38 -16.69
CA LYS A 223 -10.92 3.94 -15.30
C LYS A 223 -9.51 4.31 -14.85
N GLU A 224 -8.98 5.40 -15.40
CA GLU A 224 -7.65 5.88 -15.10
C GLU A 224 -7.55 6.30 -13.63
N PHE A 225 -6.39 6.06 -13.05
CA PHE A 225 -5.98 6.55 -11.74
C PHE A 225 -4.62 7.22 -11.88
N GLN A 226 -4.24 8.02 -10.89
CA GLN A 226 -2.95 8.69 -10.86
C GLN A 226 -1.86 7.69 -10.43
N GLY A 227 -0.61 7.93 -10.77
CA GLY A 227 0.52 7.11 -10.34
C GLY A 227 0.93 7.43 -8.90
N ILE A 228 1.96 8.25 -8.76
CA ILE A 228 2.57 8.63 -7.48
C ILE A 228 2.30 10.12 -7.22
N PHE A 229 1.59 10.43 -6.13
CA PHE A 229 1.23 11.80 -5.75
C PHE A 229 1.74 12.14 -4.34
N PHE A 230 2.82 12.91 -4.27
CA PHE A 230 3.40 13.39 -3.02
C PHE A 230 3.10 14.90 -2.89
N GLY A 231 1.96 15.23 -2.27
CA GLY A 231 1.38 16.57 -2.15
C GLY A 231 1.75 17.36 -0.89
N ASP A 232 2.06 18.65 -1.07
CA ASP A 232 2.48 19.55 0.01
C ASP A 232 1.40 20.60 0.36
N GLU A 233 0.20 20.15 0.68
CA GLU A 233 -0.98 21.00 0.94
C GLU A 233 -0.83 21.89 2.19
N ALA A 234 0.02 21.48 3.13
CA ALA A 234 0.35 22.28 4.31
C ALA A 234 1.54 23.23 4.09
N ASN A 235 2.19 23.18 2.91
CA ASN A 235 3.36 23.98 2.55
C ASN A 235 4.50 23.87 3.60
N ILE A 236 4.76 22.65 4.06
CA ILE A 236 5.82 22.34 5.04
C ILE A 236 7.05 21.72 4.39
N GLY A 237 6.92 21.22 3.16
CA GLY A 237 7.96 20.49 2.45
C GLY A 237 8.49 19.27 3.20
N GLY A 238 9.76 18.95 2.94
CA GLY A 238 10.46 17.86 3.63
C GLY A 238 10.34 16.50 2.94
N TYR A 239 10.01 16.48 1.64
CA TYR A 239 10.16 15.31 0.77
C TYR A 239 11.63 15.03 0.49
N ASP A 240 12.33 14.52 1.50
CA ASP A 240 13.78 14.31 1.46
C ASP A 240 14.13 12.86 1.11
N ARG A 241 15.13 12.68 0.24
CA ARG A 241 15.66 11.35 -0.12
C ARG A 241 14.57 10.45 -0.68
N ILE A 242 14.03 10.89 -1.81
CA ILE A 242 12.95 10.19 -2.53
C ILE A 242 13.51 9.63 -3.82
N GLU A 243 13.53 8.30 -3.94
CA GLU A 243 13.85 7.61 -5.19
C GLU A 243 12.60 7.02 -5.83
N ILE A 244 12.34 7.38 -7.09
CA ILE A 244 11.29 6.79 -7.91
C ILE A 244 11.93 6.25 -9.18
N SER A 245 12.10 4.92 -9.28
CA SER A 245 12.89 4.33 -10.37
C SER A 245 12.32 3.09 -11.03
N ASN A 246 12.54 2.94 -12.35
CA ASN A 246 12.15 1.73 -13.10
C ASN A 246 10.67 1.37 -13.02
N ASN A 247 9.77 2.31 -12.74
CA ASN A 247 8.34 2.05 -12.73
C ASN A 247 7.75 2.18 -14.14
N LYS A 248 6.72 1.37 -14.42
CA LYS A 248 5.96 1.42 -15.66
C LYS A 248 4.56 1.95 -15.37
N PHE A 249 4.15 2.98 -16.10
CA PHE A 249 2.83 3.57 -16.03
C PHE A 249 2.14 3.43 -17.38
N ASN A 250 0.94 2.86 -17.38
CA ASN A 250 0.10 2.71 -18.55
C ASN A 250 -1.25 3.37 -18.29
N ALA A 251 -1.59 4.31 -19.17
CA ALA A 251 -2.83 5.08 -19.19
C ALA A 251 -3.15 5.90 -17.93
N THR A 252 -2.16 6.26 -17.09
CA THR A 252 -2.44 7.02 -15.87
C THR A 252 -2.99 8.43 -16.13
N MET A 253 -3.66 8.98 -15.11
CA MET A 253 -4.04 10.40 -15.07
C MET A 253 -2.80 11.32 -15.01
N TRP A 254 -3.02 12.63 -14.87
CA TRP A 254 -2.01 13.68 -14.88
C TRP A 254 -0.73 13.37 -14.07
N HIS A 255 -0.87 12.96 -12.82
CA HIS A 255 0.24 12.67 -11.92
C HIS A 255 0.70 11.23 -12.09
N ALA A 256 1.35 10.92 -13.22
CA ALA A 256 2.17 9.69 -13.26
C ALA A 256 3.21 9.74 -12.13
N ILE A 257 3.93 10.88 -12.02
CA ILE A 257 4.79 11.17 -10.87
C ILE A 257 4.66 12.66 -10.51
N PHE A 258 4.28 12.94 -9.27
CA PHE A 258 4.38 14.26 -8.65
C PHE A 258 5.08 14.18 -7.29
N VAL A 259 6.08 15.03 -7.08
CA VAL A 259 6.73 15.22 -5.77
C VAL A 259 6.76 16.70 -5.39
N GLY A 260 6.24 17.00 -4.19
CA GLY A 260 6.24 18.31 -3.57
C GLY A 260 7.64 18.83 -3.19
N ALA A 261 7.70 19.87 -2.35
CA ALA A 261 8.95 20.52 -2.01
C ALA A 261 9.83 19.62 -1.12
N GLY A 262 11.08 19.45 -1.51
CA GLY A 262 12.03 18.57 -0.83
C GLY A 262 13.45 18.65 -1.37
N SER A 263 14.28 17.70 -0.95
CA SER A 263 15.71 17.62 -1.28
C SER A 263 16.14 16.18 -1.60
N ASP A 264 17.20 16.02 -2.40
CA ASP A 264 17.69 14.69 -2.82
C ASP A 264 16.59 13.81 -3.45
N ILE A 265 15.90 14.38 -4.44
CA ILE A 265 14.87 13.69 -5.21
C ILE A 265 15.50 13.11 -6.47
N VAL A 266 15.34 11.80 -6.67
CA VAL A 266 15.86 11.05 -7.83
C VAL A 266 14.70 10.38 -8.54
N ILE A 267 14.48 10.73 -9.80
CA ILE A 267 13.46 10.11 -10.65
C ILE A 267 14.15 9.55 -11.90
N LYS A 268 14.28 8.22 -12.01
CA LYS A 268 15.08 7.62 -13.09
C LYS A 268 14.45 6.40 -13.75
N ASP A 269 14.66 6.26 -15.05
CA ASP A 269 14.34 5.05 -15.81
C ASP A 269 12.85 4.64 -15.75
N ASN A 270 11.95 5.59 -15.51
CA ASN A 270 10.50 5.32 -15.54
C ASN A 270 9.97 5.42 -16.98
N VAL A 271 9.01 4.56 -17.31
CA VAL A 271 8.33 4.55 -18.61
C VAL A 271 6.86 4.87 -18.41
N ILE A 272 6.40 5.98 -19.00
CA ILE A 272 5.02 6.44 -18.90
C ILE A 272 4.38 6.44 -20.29
N THR A 273 3.24 5.75 -20.41
CA THR A 273 2.40 5.72 -21.60
C THR A 273 1.05 6.35 -21.29
N ALA A 274 0.67 7.37 -22.06
CA ALA A 274 -0.58 8.09 -21.93
C ALA A 274 -1.76 7.27 -22.47
N GLY A 275 -2.92 7.43 -21.82
CA GLY A 275 -4.21 6.99 -22.33
C GLY A 275 -4.87 8.09 -23.19
N PRO A 276 -6.07 7.83 -23.73
CA PRO A 276 -6.80 8.79 -24.54
C PRO A 276 -7.31 10.01 -23.76
N THR A 277 -7.43 9.90 -22.44
CA THR A 277 -8.10 10.88 -21.58
C THR A 277 -7.19 12.01 -21.15
N MET A 278 -5.96 11.70 -20.71
CA MET A 278 -5.04 12.66 -20.10
C MET A 278 -3.62 12.53 -20.63
N LYS A 279 -2.89 13.65 -20.59
CA LYS A 279 -1.44 13.68 -20.83
C LYS A 279 -0.69 13.68 -19.50
N PRO A 280 -0.16 12.53 -19.04
CA PRO A 280 0.55 12.43 -17.77
C PRO A 280 1.92 13.13 -17.81
N TRP A 281 2.44 13.46 -16.63
CA TRP A 281 3.74 14.10 -16.47
C TRP A 281 4.59 13.52 -15.35
N ILE A 282 5.89 13.81 -15.43
CA ILE A 282 6.79 13.83 -14.28
C ILE A 282 6.91 15.27 -13.82
N LYS A 283 6.50 15.56 -12.58
CA LYS A 283 6.55 16.91 -11.99
C LYS A 283 7.20 16.91 -10.63
N THR A 284 8.07 17.89 -10.39
CA THR A 284 8.63 18.17 -9.06
C THR A 284 8.52 19.65 -8.72
N ALA A 285 8.25 19.97 -7.45
CA ALA A 285 8.28 21.36 -6.97
C ALA A 285 9.72 21.85 -6.76
N SER A 286 10.61 20.98 -6.28
CA SER A 286 12.04 21.24 -6.08
C SER A 286 12.90 20.73 -7.26
N PRO A 287 14.16 21.20 -7.37
CA PRO A 287 15.17 20.54 -8.21
C PRO A 287 15.28 19.04 -7.88
N ALA A 288 15.45 18.24 -8.92
CA ALA A 288 15.56 16.79 -8.82
C ALA A 288 16.54 16.26 -9.87
N THR A 289 17.17 15.13 -9.56
CA THR A 289 17.93 14.36 -10.55
C THR A 289 16.94 13.55 -11.38
N VAL A 290 16.71 13.96 -12.63
CA VAL A 290 15.75 13.33 -13.54
C VAL A 290 16.51 12.83 -14.77
N THR A 291 16.60 11.51 -14.97
CA THR A 291 17.40 10.89 -16.05
C THR A 291 16.81 9.57 -16.54
N GLY A 292 17.02 9.20 -17.81
CA GLY A 292 16.61 7.89 -18.35
C GLY A 292 15.10 7.68 -18.50
N ASN A 293 14.28 8.66 -18.11
CA ASN A 293 12.83 8.52 -18.19
C ASN A 293 12.31 8.71 -19.62
N SER A 294 11.18 8.08 -19.92
CA SER A 294 10.37 8.30 -21.12
C SER A 294 8.96 8.70 -20.71
N ALA A 295 8.59 9.97 -20.90
CA ALA A 295 7.29 10.49 -20.46
C ALA A 295 6.67 11.49 -21.45
N PRO A 296 5.34 11.68 -21.45
CA PRO A 296 4.68 12.67 -22.31
C PRO A 296 5.02 14.12 -21.98
N ALA A 297 5.35 14.42 -20.72
CA ALA A 297 5.67 15.76 -20.25
C ALA A 297 6.57 15.76 -18.99
N TYR A 298 7.32 16.86 -18.84
CA TYR A 298 8.22 17.11 -17.71
C TYR A 298 8.02 18.53 -17.19
N ILE A 299 7.89 18.67 -15.88
CA ILE A 299 7.76 19.97 -15.18
C ILE A 299 8.64 19.92 -13.94
N ILE A 300 9.90 20.33 -14.06
CA ILE A 300 10.91 20.16 -13.00
C ILE A 300 11.23 21.52 -12.40
N ALA A 301 11.01 21.68 -11.09
CA ALA A 301 11.19 22.94 -10.37
C ALA A 301 10.48 24.12 -11.07
N GLY A 302 9.24 23.90 -11.52
CA GLY A 302 8.45 24.89 -12.27
C GLY A 302 8.84 25.07 -13.75
N SER A 303 9.93 24.46 -14.22
CA SER A 303 10.38 24.57 -15.61
C SER A 303 9.80 23.48 -16.50
N MET A 304 9.06 23.87 -17.54
CA MET A 304 8.56 22.97 -18.58
C MET A 304 9.65 22.70 -19.64
N LYS A 305 10.52 21.74 -19.36
CA LYS A 305 11.56 21.30 -20.30
C LYS A 305 11.92 19.84 -20.05
N VAL A 306 12.40 19.17 -21.10
CA VAL A 306 12.94 17.81 -20.99
C VAL A 306 14.34 17.89 -20.38
N PRO A 307 14.58 17.32 -19.18
CA PRO A 307 15.92 17.32 -18.60
C PRO A 307 16.86 16.42 -19.43
N LYS A 308 18.16 16.74 -19.45
CA LYS A 308 19.18 15.96 -20.19
C LYS A 308 19.11 14.47 -19.80
N GLY A 309 19.20 13.58 -20.78
CA GLY A 309 19.14 12.14 -20.56
C GLY A 309 17.71 11.56 -20.53
N ASN A 310 16.68 12.39 -20.71
CA ASN A 310 15.28 11.94 -20.82
C ASN A 310 14.77 12.15 -22.24
N LYS A 311 13.64 11.53 -22.56
CA LYS A 311 12.96 11.71 -23.85
C LYS A 311 11.46 11.92 -23.69
N ILE A 312 10.88 12.72 -24.58
CA ILE A 312 9.44 12.69 -24.78
C ILE A 312 9.07 11.34 -25.40
N GLY A 313 8.12 10.64 -24.78
CA GLY A 313 7.68 9.32 -25.23
C GLY A 313 6.32 8.96 -24.64
N GLY A 314 5.76 7.83 -25.09
CA GLY A 314 4.48 7.32 -24.60
C GLY A 314 3.29 8.26 -24.83
N LEU A 315 3.35 9.12 -25.86
CA LEU A 315 2.21 9.94 -26.26
C LEU A 315 1.09 9.04 -26.80
N PHE A 316 -0.15 9.34 -26.42
CA PHE A 316 -1.31 8.69 -27.00
C PHE A 316 -1.44 9.10 -28.48
N LYS A 317 -1.54 8.11 -29.37
CA LYS A 317 -1.84 8.29 -30.79
C LYS A 317 -3.26 7.83 -31.02
N ARG A 318 -4.06 8.72 -31.62
CA ARG A 318 -5.43 8.42 -32.04
C ARG A 318 -5.43 7.46 -33.22
#